data_AF-A0A957Y6U9-F1
#
_entry.id   AF-A0A957Y6U9-F1
#
_cell.length_a   1.000
_cell.length_b   1.000
_cell.length_c   1.000
_cell.angle_alpha   90.00
_cell.angle_beta   90.00
_cell.angle_gamma   90.00
#
_symmetry.space_group_name_H-M   'P 1'
#
loop_
_entity.id
_entity.type
_entity.pdbx_description
1 polymer ?
#
loop_
_entity_poly.entity_id
_entity_poly.type
_entity_poly.pdbx_seq_one_letter_code
_entity_poly.pdbx_strand_id
1 'polypeptide(L)'
;MPHKLTLGRNLPTVTVAFCLWLALLVITSTIAGQTDYAETAWAALLYGAIDGVAAVAVTTVAFLAWRYNHRSRFSIMVALGAIIFAAAQLSQRSVPLWNWSHPLALAPHLLVAMLTLGVVLVLITAWQLPTAATGSSGLDRSHRFFWWSILLTGLSFLIVIVTGSVVTNTGAGVACPDWPLCRGEIFPTTPTTEVIINLLHRFMTVAFGVLVAAVILQTRRYYSRYPLIARWSTILGFTFVGQIIAGGLYPLLGYTPLLTFIHLGLSAAIWGSLVVLATVCALTLDTPLPAEMGPTAEAGMLTFKQKAGVYFKLTKPWIMILLLLTTLTAMVIAAKGMPTLPLLLLTLLGGALSSGGASVLNSYVDSDIDQLMSRTSRRATVTGLVTPHETLIFGLVLSTLSFLLFAALVNTLSAILSTLGILYYVFFYTLYLKRSTIHNIIIGGAAGAIPPLVGWAAVNNNLELSAFYLFAIIFFWTPPHTWALALMVEKDYAKARVPMLPVMIGERETTYQILLYSALLITITLLPFTFGMLSWFYLVVAALLGARFMQLAWQLWRNYNKALSRKLYKYSQSYLAVLFIVMAIDRALF
;
A
#
# COMPACT_ATOMS: atom_id res chain seq x y z
N MET A 1 -11.35 -37.28 -30.94
CA MET A 1 -10.71 -36.21 -31.74
C MET A 1 -10.19 -35.15 -30.79
N PRO A 2 -8.98 -34.62 -30.99
CA PRO A 2 -8.02 -34.39 -29.90
C PRO A 2 -8.31 -33.15 -29.04
N HIS A 3 -7.92 -33.29 -27.76
CA HIS A 3 -7.80 -32.24 -26.75
C HIS A 3 -7.17 -30.95 -27.28
N LYS A 4 -7.94 -29.86 -27.33
CA LYS A 4 -7.36 -28.52 -27.18
C LYS A 4 -7.07 -28.30 -25.70
N LEU A 5 -5.90 -28.75 -25.27
CA LEU A 5 -5.20 -28.17 -24.13
C LEU A 5 -5.01 -26.68 -24.41
N THR A 6 -5.95 -25.86 -23.94
CA THR A 6 -5.67 -24.45 -23.70
C THR A 6 -4.73 -24.41 -22.49
N LEU A 7 -3.44 -24.65 -22.73
CA LEU A 7 -2.41 -24.21 -21.79
C LEU A 7 -2.63 -22.71 -21.61
N GLY A 8 -3.18 -22.34 -20.46
CA GLY A 8 -3.47 -20.96 -20.11
C GLY A 8 -2.21 -20.13 -20.31
N ARG A 9 -2.36 -18.99 -20.98
CA ARG A 9 -1.35 -17.92 -21.13
C ARG A 9 -0.88 -17.33 -19.78
N ASN A 10 -1.12 -17.97 -18.65
CA ASN A 10 -0.77 -17.47 -17.34
C ASN A 10 0.59 -18.05 -16.96
N LEU A 11 1.60 -17.20 -16.78
CA LEU A 11 2.70 -17.56 -15.89
C LEU A 11 2.08 -17.98 -14.54
N PRO A 12 2.60 -19.01 -13.86
CA PRO A 12 2.23 -19.22 -12.47
C PRO A 12 2.40 -17.89 -11.74
N THR A 13 1.36 -17.44 -11.03
CA THR A 13 1.40 -16.19 -10.25
C THR A 13 2.62 -16.17 -9.30
N VAL A 14 3.06 -17.36 -8.90
CA VAL A 14 4.30 -17.66 -8.19
C VAL A 14 5.54 -17.14 -8.92
N THR A 15 5.68 -17.34 -10.23
CA THR A 15 6.85 -16.91 -11.02
C THR A 15 6.94 -15.39 -11.13
N VAL A 16 5.81 -14.69 -11.33
CA VAL A 16 5.77 -13.22 -11.38
C VAL A 16 6.05 -12.60 -10.01
N ALA A 17 5.44 -13.15 -8.96
CA ALA A 17 5.70 -12.72 -7.58
C ALA A 17 7.15 -13.01 -7.16
N PHE A 18 7.71 -14.15 -7.57
CA PHE A 18 9.10 -14.53 -7.30
C PHE A 18 10.12 -13.63 -8.00
N CYS A 19 9.85 -13.21 -9.25
CA CYS A 19 10.73 -12.28 -9.97
C CYS A 19 10.65 -10.84 -9.45
N LEU A 20 9.47 -10.38 -9.03
CA LEU A 20 9.32 -9.08 -8.35
C LEU A 20 9.99 -9.10 -6.97
N TRP A 21 9.82 -10.19 -6.23
CA TRP A 21 10.50 -10.44 -4.95
C TRP A 21 12.02 -10.50 -5.12
N LEU A 22 12.53 -11.10 -6.19
CA LEU A 22 13.97 -11.15 -6.50
C LEU A 22 14.55 -9.82 -6.94
N ALA A 23 13.82 -9.02 -7.71
CA ALA A 23 14.24 -7.66 -8.04
C ALA A 23 14.27 -6.75 -6.80
N LEU A 24 13.29 -6.90 -5.90
CA LEU A 24 13.31 -6.28 -4.57
C LEU A 24 14.50 -6.80 -3.74
N LEU A 25 14.85 -8.09 -3.85
CA LEU A 25 15.99 -8.68 -3.14
C LEU A 25 17.35 -8.16 -3.63
N VAL A 26 17.51 -7.95 -4.94
CA VAL A 26 18.71 -7.32 -5.54
C VAL A 26 18.82 -5.85 -5.12
N ILE A 27 17.70 -5.14 -5.02
CA ILE A 27 17.68 -3.77 -4.49
C ILE A 27 18.10 -3.77 -3.01
N THR A 28 17.63 -4.73 -2.21
CA THR A 28 18.07 -4.87 -0.82
C THR A 28 19.52 -5.34 -0.67
N SER A 29 20.05 -6.18 -1.57
CA SER A 29 21.47 -6.62 -1.56
C SER A 29 22.42 -5.49 -1.94
N THR A 30 21.98 -4.56 -2.80
CA THR A 30 22.73 -3.36 -3.20
C THR A 30 22.87 -2.36 -2.05
N ILE A 31 21.84 -2.21 -1.22
CA ILE A 31 21.83 -1.28 -0.08
C ILE A 31 22.57 -1.87 1.13
N ALA A 32 22.49 -3.18 1.35
CA ALA A 32 23.14 -3.80 2.50
C ALA A 32 24.68 -3.86 2.36
N GLY A 33 25.21 -3.68 1.15
CA GLY A 33 26.62 -3.34 0.90
C GLY A 33 27.04 -1.92 1.32
N GLN A 34 26.10 -1.05 1.74
CA GLN A 34 26.37 0.29 2.26
C GLN A 34 26.55 0.35 3.79
N THR A 35 26.39 -0.79 4.49
CA THR A 35 26.54 -0.86 5.95
C THR A 35 27.90 -1.45 6.32
N ASP A 36 28.51 -1.02 7.42
CA ASP A 36 29.80 -1.52 7.94
C ASP A 36 29.86 -3.07 8.10
N TYR A 37 28.73 -3.77 7.99
CA TYR A 37 28.64 -5.23 7.90
C TYR A 37 29.29 -5.84 6.64
N ALA A 38 29.64 -5.02 5.64
CA ALA A 38 30.37 -5.44 4.44
C ALA A 38 31.77 -6.04 4.72
N GLU A 39 32.30 -5.88 5.93
CA GLU A 39 33.59 -6.48 6.32
C GLU A 39 33.52 -7.98 6.63
N THR A 40 32.32 -8.57 6.72
CA THR A 40 32.18 -10.00 7.03
C THR A 40 32.03 -10.86 5.76
N ALA A 41 32.88 -11.89 5.62
CA ALA A 41 32.84 -12.83 4.50
C ALA A 41 31.45 -13.47 4.27
N TRP A 42 30.68 -13.62 5.35
CA TRP A 42 29.31 -14.14 5.31
C TRP A 42 28.30 -13.22 4.63
N ALA A 43 28.41 -11.90 4.82
CA ALA A 43 27.54 -10.93 4.16
C ALA A 43 27.80 -10.93 2.63
N ALA A 44 29.06 -10.94 2.22
CA ALA A 44 29.44 -11.03 0.81
C ALA A 44 28.91 -12.31 0.13
N LEU A 45 29.01 -13.46 0.81
CA LEU A 45 28.46 -14.74 0.35
C LEU A 45 26.92 -14.72 0.23
N LEU A 46 26.23 -14.21 1.25
CA LEU A 46 24.77 -14.12 1.26
C LEU A 46 24.26 -13.25 0.10
N TYR A 47 24.87 -12.09 -0.11
CA TYR A 47 24.46 -11.19 -1.19
C TYR A 47 24.84 -11.71 -2.58
N GLY A 48 25.99 -12.39 -2.72
CA GLY A 48 26.35 -13.09 -3.95
C GLY A 48 25.35 -14.20 -4.30
N ALA A 49 24.86 -14.93 -3.29
CA ALA A 49 23.80 -15.93 -3.48
C ALA A 49 22.48 -15.28 -3.93
N ILE A 50 22.10 -14.14 -3.34
CA ILE A 50 20.90 -13.38 -3.73
C ILE A 50 20.96 -12.96 -5.20
N ASP A 51 22.09 -12.38 -5.63
CA ASP A 51 22.27 -11.94 -7.01
C ASP A 51 22.29 -13.13 -7.98
N GLY A 52 22.88 -14.26 -7.58
CA GLY A 52 22.85 -15.51 -8.32
C GLY A 52 21.43 -16.04 -8.53
N VAL A 53 20.62 -16.07 -7.47
CA VAL A 53 19.21 -16.48 -7.55
C VAL A 53 18.42 -15.52 -8.44
N ALA A 54 18.68 -14.22 -8.35
CA ALA A 54 18.03 -13.22 -9.18
C ALA A 54 18.38 -13.38 -10.67
N ALA A 55 19.65 -13.58 -11.00
CA ALA A 55 20.09 -13.83 -12.37
C ALA A 55 19.46 -15.10 -12.95
N VAL A 56 19.35 -16.18 -12.17
CA VAL A 56 18.65 -17.41 -12.57
C VAL A 56 17.16 -17.14 -12.85
N ALA A 57 16.49 -16.35 -12.02
CA ALA A 57 15.08 -16.02 -12.25
C ALA A 57 14.87 -15.12 -13.47
N VAL A 58 15.73 -14.11 -13.67
CA VAL A 58 15.67 -13.22 -14.84
C VAL A 58 15.89 -14.01 -16.13
N THR A 59 16.91 -14.87 -16.16
CA THR A 59 17.20 -15.73 -17.32
C THR A 59 16.08 -16.75 -17.55
N THR A 60 15.46 -17.28 -16.49
CA THR A 60 14.29 -18.15 -16.59
C THR A 60 13.09 -17.43 -17.21
N VAL A 61 12.77 -16.20 -16.76
CA VAL A 61 11.69 -15.40 -17.35
C VAL A 61 11.98 -15.06 -18.81
N ALA A 62 13.21 -14.66 -19.12
CA ALA A 62 13.65 -14.37 -20.48
C ALA A 62 13.50 -15.60 -21.39
N PHE A 63 13.94 -16.78 -20.91
CA PHE A 63 13.83 -18.05 -21.63
C PHE A 63 12.37 -18.47 -21.84
N LEU A 64 11.53 -18.38 -20.82
CA LEU A 64 10.10 -18.69 -20.92
C LEU A 64 9.41 -17.73 -21.89
N ALA A 65 9.71 -16.43 -21.81
CA ALA A 65 9.14 -15.41 -22.70
C ALA A 65 9.55 -15.64 -24.16
N TRP A 66 10.81 -16.00 -24.38
CA TRP A 66 11.32 -16.41 -25.69
C TRP A 66 10.60 -17.66 -26.20
N ARG A 67 10.51 -18.74 -25.40
CA ARG A 67 9.88 -20.00 -25.81
C ARG A 67 8.42 -19.81 -26.21
N TYR A 68 7.69 -18.98 -25.46
CA TYR A 68 6.27 -18.76 -25.67
C TYR A 68 5.95 -17.82 -26.85
N ASN A 69 6.87 -16.91 -27.20
CA ASN A 69 6.65 -15.91 -28.25
C ASN A 69 7.82 -15.77 -29.24
N HIS A 70 8.51 -16.88 -29.56
CA HIS A 70 9.72 -16.94 -30.38
C HIS A 70 9.59 -16.38 -31.80
N ARG A 71 8.37 -16.04 -32.24
CA ARG A 71 8.10 -15.42 -33.55
C ARG A 71 8.15 -13.89 -33.53
N SER A 72 8.12 -13.25 -32.35
CA SER A 72 8.21 -11.80 -32.21
C SER A 72 9.65 -11.33 -32.04
N ARG A 73 10.15 -10.53 -33.00
CA ARG A 73 11.48 -9.91 -32.92
C ARG A 73 11.64 -9.04 -31.67
N PHE A 74 10.59 -8.35 -31.26
CA PHE A 74 10.57 -7.53 -30.04
C PHE A 74 10.80 -8.38 -28.78
N SER A 75 10.07 -9.48 -28.63
CA SER A 75 10.23 -10.36 -27.45
C SER A 75 11.61 -11.01 -27.39
N ILE A 76 12.22 -11.33 -28.54
CA ILE A 76 13.60 -11.84 -28.61
C ILE A 76 14.60 -10.78 -28.13
N MET A 77 14.51 -9.55 -28.65
CA MET A 77 15.44 -8.47 -28.30
C MET A 77 15.38 -8.12 -26.80
N VAL A 78 14.17 -8.05 -26.24
CA VAL A 78 13.96 -7.77 -24.82
C VAL A 78 14.47 -8.93 -23.95
N ALA A 79 14.25 -10.19 -24.34
CA ALA A 79 14.78 -11.36 -23.63
C ALA A 79 16.32 -11.42 -23.65
N LEU A 80 16.95 -11.12 -24.80
CA LEU A 80 18.41 -11.02 -24.89
C LEU A 80 18.96 -9.89 -24.02
N GLY A 81 18.31 -8.72 -24.01
CA GLY A 81 18.67 -7.62 -23.11
C GLY A 81 18.62 -8.03 -21.64
N ALA A 82 17.61 -8.81 -21.23
CA ALA A 82 17.48 -9.30 -19.85
C ALA A 82 18.66 -10.19 -19.45
N ILE A 83 19.08 -11.08 -20.34
CA ILE A 83 20.21 -11.99 -20.14
C ILE A 83 21.53 -11.18 -20.07
N ILE A 84 21.71 -10.21 -20.96
CA ILE A 84 22.89 -9.34 -20.98
C ILE A 84 23.00 -8.55 -19.67
N PHE A 85 21.92 -7.95 -19.19
CA PHE A 85 21.94 -7.19 -17.94
C PHE A 85 22.12 -8.09 -16.71
N ALA A 86 21.50 -9.27 -16.68
CA ALA A 86 21.75 -10.24 -15.62
C ALA A 86 23.21 -10.70 -15.58
N ALA A 87 23.83 -10.93 -16.75
CA ALA A 87 25.25 -11.25 -16.84
C ALA A 87 26.14 -10.08 -16.40
N ALA A 88 25.78 -8.84 -16.74
CA ALA A 88 26.47 -7.65 -16.29
C ALA A 88 26.37 -7.45 -14.75
N GLN A 89 25.23 -7.79 -14.15
CA GLN A 89 25.06 -7.72 -12.69
C GLN A 89 25.98 -8.72 -11.97
N LEU A 90 26.05 -9.95 -12.49
CA LEU A 90 26.94 -10.99 -11.96
C LEU A 90 28.42 -10.60 -12.14
N SER A 91 28.79 -10.07 -13.31
CA SER A 91 30.19 -9.71 -13.61
C SER A 91 30.72 -8.60 -12.71
N GLN A 92 29.91 -7.57 -12.43
CA GLN A 92 30.25 -6.48 -11.52
C GLN A 92 30.56 -6.95 -10.10
N ARG A 93 30.03 -8.12 -9.69
CA ARG A 93 30.26 -8.67 -8.35
C ARG A 93 31.39 -9.70 -8.29
N SER A 94 31.66 -10.39 -9.39
CA SER A 94 32.68 -11.44 -9.48
C SER A 94 34.08 -10.94 -9.89
N VAL A 95 34.21 -9.72 -10.39
CA VAL A 95 35.49 -9.17 -10.87
C VAL A 95 36.29 -8.59 -9.69
N PRO A 96 37.50 -9.10 -9.38
CA PRO A 96 38.34 -8.60 -8.28
C PRO A 96 38.78 -7.13 -8.43
N LEU A 97 38.69 -6.58 -9.64
CA LEU A 97 38.99 -5.17 -9.95
C LEU A 97 37.84 -4.22 -9.56
N TRP A 98 36.65 -4.73 -9.23
CA TRP A 98 35.54 -3.91 -8.79
C TRP A 98 35.75 -3.51 -7.33
N ASN A 99 36.49 -2.43 -7.12
CA ASN A 99 36.73 -1.92 -5.79
C ASN A 99 35.43 -1.32 -5.21
N TRP A 100 34.67 -2.13 -4.46
CA TRP A 100 33.42 -1.72 -3.81
C TRP A 100 33.60 -0.58 -2.80
N SER A 101 34.82 -0.30 -2.34
CA SER A 101 35.13 0.88 -1.54
C SER A 101 35.18 2.18 -2.34
N HIS A 102 35.18 2.12 -3.68
CA HIS A 102 35.20 3.30 -4.53
C HIS A 102 33.81 3.95 -4.62
N PRO A 103 33.66 5.28 -4.39
CA PRO A 103 32.36 5.96 -4.39
C PRO A 103 31.52 5.78 -5.66
N LEU A 104 32.17 5.55 -6.80
CA LEU A 104 31.52 5.36 -8.09
C LEU A 104 31.23 3.89 -8.45
N ALA A 105 31.63 2.91 -7.65
CA ALA A 105 31.41 1.49 -7.95
C ALA A 105 29.93 1.07 -7.79
N LEU A 106 29.17 1.79 -6.95
CA LEU A 106 27.77 1.49 -6.69
C LEU A 106 26.83 1.95 -7.82
N ALA A 107 27.13 3.08 -8.46
CA ALA A 107 26.24 3.69 -9.44
C ALA A 107 26.01 2.81 -10.70
N PRO A 108 27.05 2.20 -11.31
CA PRO A 108 26.85 1.24 -12.41
C PRO A 108 26.06 0.01 -12.00
N HIS A 109 26.22 -0.47 -10.75
CA HIS A 109 25.48 -1.64 -10.26
C HIS A 109 24.00 -1.33 -10.08
N LEU A 110 23.69 -0.17 -9.52
CA LEU A 110 22.31 0.30 -9.37
C LEU A 110 21.66 0.59 -10.73
N LEU A 111 22.44 1.13 -11.68
CA LEU A 111 21.98 1.36 -13.05
C LEU A 111 21.61 0.06 -13.76
N VAL A 112 22.48 -0.95 -13.73
CA VAL A 112 22.21 -2.27 -14.33
C VAL A 112 21.04 -2.97 -13.63
N ALA A 113 20.91 -2.82 -12.30
CA ALA A 113 19.76 -3.34 -11.56
C ALA A 113 18.44 -2.73 -12.04
N MET A 114 18.38 -1.40 -12.21
CA MET A 114 17.18 -0.72 -12.71
C MET A 114 16.87 -1.11 -14.17
N LEU A 115 17.87 -1.21 -15.03
CA LEU A 115 17.68 -1.68 -16.41
C LEU A 115 17.16 -3.12 -16.45
N THR A 116 17.70 -4.00 -15.62
CA THR A 116 17.23 -5.39 -15.48
C THR A 116 15.77 -5.43 -15.03
N LEU A 117 15.42 -4.69 -13.98
CA LEU A 117 14.04 -4.55 -13.51
C LEU A 117 13.12 -4.06 -14.63
N GLY A 118 13.54 -3.05 -15.38
CA GLY A 118 12.78 -2.50 -16.50
C GLY A 118 12.49 -3.57 -17.56
N VAL A 119 13.52 -4.28 -18.03
CA VAL A 119 13.36 -5.32 -19.04
C VAL A 119 12.47 -6.47 -18.56
N VAL A 120 12.61 -6.91 -17.31
CA VAL A 120 11.74 -7.94 -16.71
C VAL A 120 10.28 -7.48 -16.68
N LEU A 121 10.03 -6.23 -16.29
CA LEU A 121 8.69 -5.66 -16.28
C LEU A 121 8.09 -5.54 -17.68
N VAL A 122 8.90 -5.19 -18.70
CA VAL A 122 8.46 -5.21 -20.10
C VAL A 122 8.03 -6.63 -20.49
N LEU A 123 8.84 -7.65 -20.20
CA LEU A 123 8.51 -9.04 -20.53
C LEU A 123 7.23 -9.51 -19.84
N ILE A 124 7.10 -9.24 -18.54
CA ILE A 124 5.91 -9.62 -17.76
C ILE A 124 4.66 -8.92 -18.31
N THR A 125 4.76 -7.61 -18.58
CA THR A 125 3.64 -6.81 -19.09
C THR A 125 3.23 -7.24 -20.49
N ALA A 126 4.21 -7.43 -21.38
CA ALA A 126 3.99 -7.87 -22.75
C ALA A 126 3.45 -9.30 -22.83
N TRP A 127 3.76 -10.15 -21.85
CA TRP A 127 3.15 -11.47 -21.73
C TRP A 127 1.66 -11.39 -21.39
N GLN A 128 1.31 -10.51 -20.44
CA GLN A 128 -0.07 -10.40 -19.93
C GLN A 128 -1.03 -9.73 -20.92
N LEU A 129 -0.51 -8.96 -21.88
CA LEU A 129 -1.32 -8.23 -22.84
C LEU A 129 -1.27 -8.88 -24.23
N PRO A 130 -2.39 -8.91 -24.97
CA PRO A 130 -2.38 -9.34 -26.37
C PRO A 130 -1.47 -8.41 -27.19
N THR A 131 -0.53 -8.98 -27.95
CA THR A 131 0.24 -8.20 -28.94
C THR A 131 -0.69 -7.75 -30.06
N ALA A 132 -0.84 -6.43 -30.26
CA ALA A 132 -1.51 -5.89 -31.44
C ALA A 132 -0.77 -6.32 -32.72
N ALA A 133 -1.51 -6.65 -33.78
CA ALA A 133 -0.91 -6.80 -35.10
C ALA A 133 -0.36 -5.44 -35.53
N THR A 134 0.90 -5.38 -35.95
CA THR A 134 1.56 -4.16 -36.42
C THR A 134 0.86 -3.64 -37.68
N GLY A 135 -0.09 -2.73 -37.51
CA GLY A 135 -0.64 -1.89 -38.58
C GLY A 135 0.00 -0.51 -38.48
N SER A 136 0.81 -0.13 -39.46
CA SER A 136 1.43 1.19 -39.51
C SER A 136 0.39 2.25 -39.88
N SER A 137 -0.37 2.77 -38.91
CA SER A 137 -1.10 4.02 -39.09
C SER A 137 -0.15 5.19 -38.79
N GLY A 138 -0.06 6.16 -39.71
CA GLY A 138 0.79 7.34 -39.55
C GLY A 138 0.54 8.04 -38.20
N LEU A 139 1.58 8.13 -37.37
CA LEU A 139 1.48 8.66 -36.02
C LEU A 139 1.18 10.18 -36.07
N ASP A 140 0.14 10.63 -35.40
CA ASP A 140 -0.15 12.06 -35.19
C ASP A 140 1.00 12.73 -34.40
N ARG A 141 1.20 14.05 -34.59
CA ARG A 141 2.23 14.86 -33.91
C ARG A 141 2.11 14.77 -32.38
N SER A 142 0.88 14.68 -31.86
CA SER A 142 0.59 14.51 -30.43
C SER A 142 1.13 13.17 -29.89
N HIS A 143 1.03 12.11 -30.68
CA HIS A 143 1.51 10.76 -30.34
C HIS A 143 3.04 10.68 -30.36
N ARG A 144 3.71 11.35 -31.31
CA ARG A 144 5.18 11.46 -31.33
C ARG A 144 5.72 12.22 -30.11
N PHE A 145 5.08 13.33 -29.75
CA PHE A 145 5.48 14.14 -28.60
C PHE A 145 5.36 13.37 -27.26
N PHE A 146 4.33 12.54 -27.14
CA PHE A 146 4.14 11.66 -25.99
C PHE A 146 5.29 10.65 -25.81
N TRP A 147 5.71 9.97 -26.89
CA TRP A 147 6.82 9.02 -26.83
C TRP A 147 8.16 9.68 -26.51
N TRP A 148 8.41 10.89 -27.04
CA TRP A 148 9.56 11.70 -26.63
C TRP A 148 9.54 12.03 -25.14
N SER A 149 8.36 12.37 -24.60
CA SER A 149 8.20 12.66 -23.17
C SER A 149 8.51 11.44 -22.30
N ILE A 150 8.01 10.24 -22.68
CA ILE A 150 8.34 8.98 -21.99
C ILE A 150 9.85 8.70 -22.05
N LEU A 151 10.46 8.81 -23.24
CA LEU A 151 11.88 8.54 -23.43
C LEU A 151 12.76 9.49 -22.59
N LEU A 152 12.48 10.80 -22.66
CA LEU A 152 13.19 11.81 -21.87
C LEU A 152 13.04 11.56 -20.36
N THR A 153 11.84 11.20 -19.91
CA THR A 153 11.59 10.87 -18.50
C THR A 153 12.40 9.65 -18.08
N GLY A 154 12.44 8.61 -18.92
CA GLY A 154 13.22 7.40 -18.68
C GLY A 154 14.73 7.66 -18.60
N LEU A 155 15.29 8.42 -19.56
CA LEU A 155 16.71 8.80 -19.55
C LEU A 155 17.05 9.67 -18.34
N SER A 156 16.19 10.62 -18.00
CA SER A 156 16.35 11.48 -16.83
C SER A 156 16.34 10.67 -15.52
N PHE A 157 15.50 9.65 -15.40
CA PHE A 157 15.52 8.73 -14.25
C PHE A 157 16.88 8.06 -14.08
N LEU A 158 17.48 7.56 -15.18
CA LEU A 158 18.79 6.89 -15.14
C LEU A 158 19.92 7.84 -14.70
N ILE A 159 19.80 9.14 -14.98
CA ILE A 159 20.73 10.16 -14.48
C ILE A 159 20.49 10.42 -12.98
N VAL A 160 19.22 10.55 -12.57
CA VAL A 160 18.85 10.79 -11.17
C VAL A 160 19.28 9.63 -10.27
N ILE A 161 19.15 8.38 -10.71
CA ILE A 161 19.55 7.22 -9.90
C ILE A 161 21.07 7.14 -9.73
N VAL A 162 21.84 7.46 -10.77
CA VAL A 162 23.30 7.53 -10.71
C VAL A 162 23.74 8.65 -9.77
N THR A 163 23.17 9.84 -9.91
CA THR A 163 23.53 10.98 -9.04
C THR A 163 23.10 10.77 -7.59
N GLY A 164 21.95 10.12 -7.34
CA GLY A 164 21.52 9.74 -5.99
C GLY A 164 22.45 8.71 -5.33
N SER A 165 22.98 7.77 -6.13
CA SER A 165 24.04 6.86 -5.67
C SER A 165 25.31 7.62 -5.29
N VAL A 166 25.70 8.64 -6.07
CA VAL A 166 26.87 9.48 -5.74
C VAL A 166 26.62 10.25 -4.43
N VAL A 167 25.45 10.87 -4.25
CA VAL A 167 25.09 11.60 -3.01
C VAL A 167 25.20 10.72 -1.77
N THR A 168 24.74 9.47 -1.88
CA THR A 168 24.76 8.52 -0.77
C THR A 168 26.19 8.08 -0.45
N ASN A 169 26.98 7.76 -1.47
CA ASN A 169 28.32 7.18 -1.27
C ASN A 169 29.39 8.20 -0.88
N THR A 170 29.20 9.47 -1.22
CA THR A 170 30.09 10.55 -0.75
C THR A 170 29.67 11.15 0.58
N GLY A 171 28.57 10.68 1.18
CA GLY A 171 27.98 11.30 2.37
C GLY A 171 27.44 12.71 2.11
N ALA A 172 27.35 13.16 0.85
CA ALA A 172 26.92 14.51 0.52
C ALA A 172 25.48 14.83 0.95
N GLY A 173 24.68 13.81 1.29
CA GLY A 173 23.37 13.96 1.92
C GLY A 173 23.39 14.95 3.09
N VAL A 174 24.26 14.74 4.08
CA VAL A 174 24.27 15.54 5.32
C VAL A 174 24.71 16.99 5.14
N ALA A 175 25.29 17.34 3.99
CA ALA A 175 25.79 18.70 3.72
C ALA A 175 24.67 19.75 3.70
N CYS A 176 23.44 19.34 3.34
CA CYS A 176 22.24 20.18 3.28
C CYS A 176 21.17 19.62 4.25
N PRO A 177 21.10 20.09 5.51
CA PRO A 177 20.25 19.51 6.55
C PRO A 177 18.76 19.88 6.46
N ASP A 178 18.40 20.78 5.55
CA ASP A 178 17.08 21.36 5.36
C ASP A 178 16.52 21.04 3.96
N TRP A 179 15.21 21.26 3.82
CA TRP A 179 14.47 21.08 2.59
C TRP A 179 13.33 22.11 2.53
N PRO A 180 13.07 22.77 1.39
CA PRO A 180 13.70 22.54 0.07
C PRO A 180 15.07 23.23 -0.12
N LEU A 181 15.44 24.13 0.79
CA LEU A 181 16.67 24.91 0.75
C LEU A 181 17.89 24.09 1.22
N CYS A 182 19.10 24.64 1.04
CA CYS A 182 20.33 24.12 1.63
C CYS A 182 20.97 25.21 2.50
N ARG A 183 20.92 25.03 3.81
CA ARG A 183 21.30 25.96 4.87
C ARG A 183 20.59 27.31 4.73
N GLY A 184 19.31 27.29 4.38
CA GLY A 184 18.50 28.50 4.16
C GLY A 184 18.74 29.20 2.81
N GLU A 185 19.61 28.67 1.96
CA GLU A 185 19.94 29.26 0.66
C GLU A 185 19.59 28.30 -0.50
N ILE A 186 19.21 28.85 -1.65
CA ILE A 186 19.02 28.07 -2.90
C ILE A 186 20.37 27.90 -3.62
N PHE A 187 21.18 28.96 -3.63
CA PHE A 187 22.49 29.01 -4.26
C PHE A 187 23.51 29.55 -3.26
N PRO A 188 24.20 28.66 -2.51
CA PRO A 188 25.22 29.08 -1.57
C PRO A 188 26.35 29.83 -2.27
N THR A 189 26.81 30.94 -1.67
CA THR A 189 27.85 31.79 -2.26
C THR A 189 29.24 31.15 -2.26
N THR A 190 29.53 30.27 -1.29
CA THR A 190 30.77 29.49 -1.20
C THR A 190 30.47 28.01 -0.88
N PRO A 191 29.99 27.22 -1.86
CA PRO A 191 29.59 25.85 -1.61
C PRO A 191 30.79 24.90 -1.52
N THR A 192 30.77 23.95 -0.58
CA THR A 192 31.72 22.83 -0.57
C THR A 192 31.36 21.82 -1.66
N THR A 193 32.27 20.92 -2.01
CA THR A 193 32.05 19.86 -3.02
C THR A 193 30.80 19.04 -2.70
N GLU A 194 30.55 18.71 -1.44
CA GLU A 194 29.40 17.93 -0.97
C GLU A 194 28.09 18.70 -1.15
N VAL A 195 28.10 20.02 -0.88
CA VAL A 195 26.96 20.91 -1.14
C VAL A 195 26.65 20.95 -2.64
N ILE A 196 27.68 21.03 -3.50
CA ILE A 196 27.50 20.99 -4.96
C ILE A 196 26.89 19.67 -5.40
N ILE A 197 27.40 18.53 -4.93
CA ILE A 197 26.89 17.19 -5.26
C ILE A 197 25.40 17.06 -4.86
N ASN A 198 25.04 17.50 -3.66
CA ASN A 198 23.67 17.43 -3.16
C ASN A 198 22.73 18.34 -3.98
N LEU A 199 23.12 19.60 -4.21
CA LEU A 199 22.33 20.55 -4.99
C LEU A 199 22.14 20.10 -6.44
N LEU A 200 23.18 19.56 -7.09
CA LEU A 200 23.08 19.01 -8.45
C LEU A 200 22.02 17.90 -8.52
N HIS A 201 22.05 16.96 -7.57
CA HIS A 201 21.03 15.92 -7.50
C HIS A 201 19.62 16.51 -7.28
N ARG A 202 19.46 17.48 -6.37
CA ARG A 202 18.17 18.15 -6.12
C ARG A 202 17.63 18.82 -7.40
N PHE A 203 18.44 19.60 -8.11
CA PHE A 203 18.02 20.25 -9.36
C PHE A 203 17.63 19.22 -10.44
N MET A 204 18.40 18.15 -10.58
CA MET A 204 18.06 17.06 -11.51
C MET A 204 16.77 16.34 -11.12
N THR A 205 16.49 16.15 -9.82
CA THR A 205 15.23 15.54 -9.35
C THR A 205 14.02 16.43 -9.62
N VAL A 206 14.17 17.76 -9.54
CA VAL A 206 13.11 18.71 -9.91
C VAL A 206 12.82 18.64 -11.42
N ALA A 207 13.86 18.66 -12.25
CA ALA A 207 13.72 18.51 -13.69
C ALA A 207 13.05 17.18 -14.07
N PHE A 208 13.47 16.08 -13.45
CA PHE A 208 12.82 14.78 -13.58
C PHE A 208 11.34 14.83 -13.16
N GLY A 209 11.03 15.51 -12.05
CA GLY A 209 9.67 15.66 -11.56
C GLY A 209 8.73 16.38 -12.52
N VAL A 210 9.23 17.41 -13.21
CA VAL A 210 8.48 18.10 -14.28
C VAL A 210 8.17 17.15 -15.44
N LEU A 211 9.13 16.31 -15.85
CA LEU A 211 8.93 15.33 -16.92
C LEU A 211 7.90 14.25 -16.52
N VAL A 212 7.97 13.74 -15.29
CA VAL A 212 6.97 12.80 -14.75
C VAL A 212 5.58 13.43 -14.74
N ALA A 213 5.45 14.67 -14.26
CA ALA A 213 4.18 15.40 -14.28
C ALA A 213 3.65 15.58 -15.71
N ALA A 214 4.52 15.90 -16.68
CA ALA A 214 4.14 16.02 -18.08
C ALA A 214 3.62 14.70 -18.67
N VAL A 215 4.25 13.55 -18.37
CA VAL A 215 3.77 12.22 -18.78
C VAL A 215 2.40 11.91 -18.17
N ILE A 216 2.21 12.21 -16.87
CA ILE A 216 0.92 12.01 -16.20
C ILE A 216 -0.16 12.88 -16.86
N LEU A 217 0.11 14.18 -17.08
CA LEU A 217 -0.86 15.09 -17.70
C LEU A 217 -1.22 14.67 -19.13
N GLN A 218 -0.22 14.27 -19.93
CA GLN A 218 -0.45 13.79 -21.30
C GLN A 218 -1.28 12.50 -21.31
N THR A 219 -0.96 11.53 -20.46
CA THR A 219 -1.75 10.28 -20.36
C THR A 219 -3.18 10.52 -19.91
N ARG A 220 -3.40 11.46 -18.97
CA ARG A 220 -4.75 11.85 -18.55
C ARG A 220 -5.53 12.58 -19.64
N ARG A 221 -4.86 13.45 -20.39
CA ARG A 221 -5.50 14.26 -21.43
C ARG A 221 -5.89 13.43 -22.65
N TYR A 222 -4.99 12.58 -23.13
CA TYR A 222 -5.14 11.89 -24.42
C TYR A 222 -5.57 10.42 -24.29
N TYR A 223 -5.28 9.76 -23.17
CA TYR A 223 -5.44 8.30 -23.04
C TYR A 223 -6.27 7.88 -21.82
N SER A 224 -7.06 8.78 -21.23
CA SER A 224 -7.93 8.50 -20.07
C SER A 224 -8.97 7.41 -20.31
N ARG A 225 -9.34 7.18 -21.59
CA ARG A 225 -10.30 6.13 -21.99
C ARG A 225 -9.70 4.72 -21.95
N TYR A 226 -8.38 4.58 -21.89
CA TYR A 226 -7.70 3.28 -21.78
C TYR A 226 -7.48 2.93 -20.30
N PRO A 227 -8.21 1.95 -19.73
CA PRO A 227 -8.24 1.72 -18.28
C PRO A 227 -6.88 1.33 -17.71
N LEU A 228 -6.07 0.56 -18.46
CA LEU A 228 -4.72 0.18 -18.03
C LEU A 228 -3.75 1.35 -18.04
N ILE A 229 -3.80 2.22 -19.06
CA ILE A 229 -2.98 3.43 -19.14
C ILE A 229 -3.36 4.38 -18.01
N ALA A 230 -4.66 4.60 -17.78
CA ALA A 230 -5.16 5.42 -16.68
C ALA A 230 -4.74 4.87 -15.30
N ARG A 231 -4.80 3.55 -15.10
CA ARG A 231 -4.37 2.90 -13.84
C ARG A 231 -2.89 3.13 -13.58
N TRP A 232 -2.02 2.80 -14.52
CA TRP A 232 -0.56 2.94 -14.35
C TRP A 232 -0.10 4.39 -14.30
N SER A 233 -0.76 5.30 -15.02
CA SER A 233 -0.57 6.75 -14.86
C SER A 233 -0.92 7.21 -13.43
N THR A 234 -1.96 6.63 -12.83
CA THR A 234 -2.31 6.96 -11.43
C THR A 234 -1.28 6.42 -10.43
N ILE A 235 -0.83 5.18 -10.62
CA ILE A 235 0.19 4.56 -9.78
C ILE A 235 1.48 5.39 -9.85
N LEU A 236 1.92 5.77 -11.05
CA LEU A 236 3.07 6.65 -11.27
C LEU A 236 2.93 7.96 -10.49
N GLY A 237 1.74 8.58 -10.53
CA GLY A 237 1.45 9.79 -9.75
C GLY A 237 1.58 9.60 -8.25
N PHE A 238 1.05 8.51 -7.68
CA PHE A 238 1.17 8.26 -6.24
C PHE A 238 2.57 7.91 -5.79
N THR A 239 3.31 7.10 -6.56
CA THR A 239 4.71 6.81 -6.26
C THR A 239 5.55 8.08 -6.35
N PHE A 240 5.23 8.98 -7.29
CA PHE A 240 5.91 10.26 -7.45
C PHE A 240 5.67 11.20 -6.25
N VAL A 241 4.42 11.35 -5.80
CA VAL A 241 4.10 12.12 -4.58
C VAL A 241 4.79 11.51 -3.36
N GLY A 242 4.76 10.18 -3.23
CA GLY A 242 5.48 9.47 -2.17
C GLY A 242 6.98 9.76 -2.17
N GLN A 243 7.61 9.81 -3.35
CA GLN A 243 9.03 10.12 -3.49
C GLN A 243 9.37 11.56 -3.11
N ILE A 244 8.51 12.53 -3.43
CA ILE A 244 8.68 13.92 -2.98
C ILE A 244 8.65 14.00 -1.45
N ILE A 245 7.68 13.32 -0.81
CA ILE A 245 7.56 13.28 0.65
C ILE A 245 8.79 12.60 1.25
N ALA A 246 9.17 11.42 0.74
CA ALA A 246 10.34 10.69 1.23
C ALA A 246 11.63 11.51 1.06
N GLY A 247 11.82 12.19 -0.08
CA GLY A 247 12.96 13.08 -0.33
C GLY A 247 13.00 14.30 0.58
N GLY A 248 11.85 14.87 0.96
CA GLY A 248 11.78 15.97 1.91
C GLY A 248 11.98 15.55 3.38
N LEU A 249 11.50 14.36 3.76
CA LEU A 249 11.70 13.80 5.10
C LEU A 249 13.13 13.35 5.35
N TYR A 250 13.86 13.01 4.29
CA TYR A 250 15.22 12.49 4.36
C TYR A 250 16.21 13.40 5.13
N PRO A 251 16.31 14.71 4.83
CA PRO A 251 17.07 15.67 5.63
C PRO A 251 16.48 15.91 7.03
N LEU A 252 15.15 16.00 7.13
CA LEU A 252 14.47 16.43 8.36
C LEU A 252 14.52 15.40 9.49
N LEU A 253 14.66 14.12 9.15
CA LEU A 253 14.66 13.00 10.10
C LEU A 253 16.05 12.35 10.26
N GLY A 254 17.12 13.02 9.79
CA GLY A 254 18.49 12.64 10.09
C GLY A 254 19.07 11.48 9.27
N TYR A 255 18.72 11.36 7.98
CA TYR A 255 19.40 10.46 7.02
C TYR A 255 19.51 8.99 7.47
N THR A 256 18.47 8.47 8.13
CA THR A 256 18.49 7.07 8.62
C THR A 256 18.51 6.05 7.48
N PRO A 257 19.14 4.88 7.66
CA PRO A 257 19.15 3.82 6.65
C PRO A 257 17.75 3.45 6.19
N LEU A 258 16.78 3.38 7.10
CA LEU A 258 15.38 3.07 6.78
C LEU A 258 14.79 4.07 5.78
N LEU A 259 15.06 5.37 5.94
CA LEU A 259 14.58 6.37 4.98
C LEU A 259 15.32 6.27 3.64
N THR A 260 16.58 5.86 3.63
CA THR A 260 17.33 5.55 2.40
C THR A 260 16.67 4.40 1.65
N PHE A 261 16.30 3.33 2.36
CA PHE A 261 15.55 2.20 1.81
C PHE A 261 14.21 2.63 1.22
N ILE A 262 13.44 3.45 1.95
CA ILE A 262 12.14 3.96 1.49
C ILE A 262 12.33 4.83 0.24
N HIS A 263 13.29 5.75 0.25
CA HIS A 263 13.58 6.66 -0.86
C HIS A 263 14.06 5.92 -2.13
N LEU A 264 14.88 4.88 -1.98
CA LEU A 264 15.32 4.06 -3.10
C LEU A 264 14.20 3.13 -3.60
N GLY A 265 13.44 2.53 -2.69
CA GLY A 265 12.29 1.68 -3.04
C GLY A 265 11.20 2.42 -3.81
N LEU A 266 10.89 3.65 -3.40
CA LEU A 266 9.95 4.52 -4.12
C LEU A 266 10.51 4.98 -5.48
N SER A 267 11.82 5.26 -5.58
CA SER A 267 12.48 5.49 -6.88
C SER A 267 12.31 4.29 -7.83
N ALA A 268 12.55 3.08 -7.35
CA ALA A 268 12.36 1.86 -8.14
C ALA A 268 10.88 1.66 -8.54
N ALA A 269 9.93 2.02 -7.67
CA ALA A 269 8.50 1.95 -7.96
C ALA A 269 8.08 2.98 -9.04
N ILE A 270 8.66 4.19 -9.04
CA ILE A 270 8.46 5.18 -10.11
C ILE A 270 8.96 4.63 -11.44
N TRP A 271 10.19 4.10 -11.46
CA TRP A 271 10.78 3.49 -12.67
C TRP A 271 9.92 2.34 -13.19
N GLY A 272 9.54 1.41 -12.32
CA GLY A 272 8.70 0.29 -12.71
C GLY A 272 7.34 0.74 -13.25
N SER A 273 6.71 1.73 -12.61
CA SER A 273 5.43 2.28 -13.07
C SER A 273 5.55 2.98 -14.42
N LEU A 274 6.65 3.72 -14.66
CA LEU A 274 6.93 4.38 -15.93
C LEU A 274 7.17 3.35 -17.05
N VAL A 275 7.96 2.30 -16.79
CA VAL A 275 8.24 1.22 -17.76
C VAL A 275 6.97 0.43 -18.10
N VAL A 276 6.17 0.06 -17.10
CA VAL A 276 4.91 -0.65 -17.34
C VAL A 276 3.94 0.26 -18.10
N LEU A 277 3.80 1.53 -17.72
CA LEU A 277 2.97 2.50 -18.43
C LEU A 277 3.40 2.64 -19.90
N ALA A 278 4.70 2.76 -20.16
CA ALA A 278 5.24 2.82 -21.52
C ALA A 278 4.90 1.53 -22.30
N THR A 279 5.10 0.36 -21.69
CA THR A 279 4.83 -0.93 -22.32
C THR A 279 3.34 -1.11 -22.63
N VAL A 280 2.46 -0.76 -21.70
CA VAL A 280 1.00 -0.79 -21.90
C VAL A 280 0.62 0.14 -23.05
N CYS A 281 1.14 1.37 -23.09
CA CYS A 281 0.89 2.31 -24.18
C CYS A 281 1.33 1.72 -25.54
N ALA A 282 2.54 1.15 -25.62
CA ALA A 282 3.06 0.53 -26.84
C ALA A 282 2.18 -0.63 -27.35
N LEU A 283 1.57 -1.39 -26.44
CA LEU A 283 0.83 -2.61 -26.82
C LEU A 283 -0.66 -2.37 -27.04
N THR A 284 -1.23 -1.29 -26.49
CA THR A 284 -2.70 -1.08 -26.47
C THR A 284 -3.17 0.09 -27.34
N LEU A 285 -2.32 1.07 -27.63
CA LEU A 285 -2.74 2.23 -28.43
C LEU A 285 -3.06 1.89 -29.89
N ASP A 286 -2.52 0.79 -30.42
CA ASP A 286 -2.80 0.30 -31.77
C ASP A 286 -3.96 -0.72 -31.83
N THR A 287 -4.58 -1.04 -30.69
CA THR A 287 -5.76 -1.95 -30.64
C THR A 287 -7.07 -1.16 -30.71
N PRO A 288 -8.01 -1.50 -31.62
CA PRO A 288 -9.35 -0.96 -31.57
C PRO A 288 -10.01 -1.28 -30.23
N LEU A 289 -10.62 -0.28 -29.59
CA LEU A 289 -11.40 -0.49 -28.37
C LEU A 289 -12.53 -1.50 -28.65
N PRO A 290 -12.82 -2.45 -27.74
CA PRO A 290 -14.04 -3.25 -27.83
C PRO A 290 -15.26 -2.32 -27.89
N ALA A 291 -16.20 -2.63 -28.78
CA ALA A 291 -17.50 -1.98 -28.82
C ALA A 291 -18.17 -2.05 -27.43
N GLU A 292 -18.69 -0.90 -27.02
CA GLU A 292 -19.37 -0.54 -25.77
C GLU A 292 -19.75 -1.68 -24.81
N MET A 293 -19.25 -1.59 -23.56
CA MET A 293 -20.07 -1.98 -22.41
C MET A 293 -21.26 -1.02 -22.37
N GLY A 294 -22.46 -1.59 -22.26
CA GLY A 294 -23.75 -0.93 -22.45
C GLY A 294 -23.96 0.38 -21.68
N PRO A 295 -25.07 1.08 -21.95
CA PRO A 295 -25.23 2.49 -21.64
C PRO A 295 -24.88 2.77 -20.18
N THR A 296 -23.84 3.58 -19.98
CA THR A 296 -23.70 4.34 -18.74
C THR A 296 -25.00 5.11 -18.60
N ALA A 297 -25.81 4.76 -17.60
CA ALA A 297 -27.00 5.51 -17.25
C ALA A 297 -26.62 7.00 -17.29
N GLU A 298 -27.39 7.80 -18.04
CA GLU A 298 -27.22 9.25 -18.05
C GLU A 298 -27.17 9.71 -16.61
N ALA A 299 -25.97 10.02 -16.13
CA ALA A 299 -25.78 10.60 -14.83
C ALA A 299 -26.32 12.02 -14.96
N GLY A 300 -27.60 12.21 -14.66
CA GLY A 300 -28.16 13.54 -14.48
C GLY A 300 -27.19 14.33 -13.60
N MET A 301 -26.80 15.52 -14.05
CA MET A 301 -25.80 16.34 -13.33
C MET A 301 -26.21 16.47 -11.87
N LEU A 302 -25.51 15.75 -10.99
CA LEU A 302 -25.71 15.89 -9.56
C LEU A 302 -25.37 17.32 -9.18
N THR A 303 -26.25 17.97 -8.44
CA THR A 303 -25.95 19.25 -7.80
C THR A 303 -24.74 19.09 -6.87
N PHE A 304 -24.01 20.18 -6.60
CA PHE A 304 -22.85 20.16 -5.69
C PHE A 304 -23.19 19.53 -4.33
N LYS A 305 -24.37 19.85 -3.77
CA LYS A 305 -24.84 19.29 -2.49
C LYS A 305 -25.06 17.78 -2.55
N GLN A 306 -25.64 17.27 -3.64
CA GLN A 306 -25.81 15.83 -3.83
C GLN A 306 -24.46 15.13 -3.97
N LYS A 307 -23.54 15.70 -4.75
CA LYS A 307 -22.20 15.14 -4.95
C LYS A 307 -21.38 15.12 -3.64
N ALA A 308 -21.42 16.20 -2.86
CA ALA A 308 -20.80 16.25 -1.53
C ALA A 308 -21.38 15.19 -0.58
N GLY A 309 -22.70 15.01 -0.59
CA GLY A 309 -23.36 13.95 0.19
C GLY A 309 -22.94 12.54 -0.23
N VAL A 310 -22.64 12.33 -1.51
CA VAL A 310 -22.09 11.05 -2.00
C VAL A 310 -20.66 10.83 -1.49
N TYR A 311 -19.78 11.82 -1.59
CA TYR A 311 -18.42 11.74 -1.04
C TYR A 311 -18.41 11.48 0.47
N PHE A 312 -19.27 12.16 1.23
CA PHE A 312 -19.40 11.93 2.67
C PHE A 312 -19.88 10.51 3.00
N LYS A 313 -20.76 9.92 2.17
CA LYS A 313 -21.15 8.50 2.36
C LYS A 313 -19.99 7.54 2.08
N LEU A 314 -19.09 7.87 1.16
CA LEU A 314 -17.92 7.05 0.83
C LEU A 314 -16.90 6.96 1.97
N THR A 315 -16.85 7.96 2.87
CA THR A 315 -15.99 7.90 4.07
C THR A 315 -16.53 6.99 5.17
N LYS A 316 -17.75 6.45 5.02
CA LYS A 316 -18.40 5.51 5.96
C LYS A 316 -18.46 6.06 7.41
N PRO A 317 -19.08 7.24 7.64
CA PRO A 317 -19.06 7.94 8.92
C PRO A 317 -19.58 7.10 10.10
N TRP A 318 -20.59 6.26 9.86
CA TRP A 318 -21.15 5.40 10.90
C TRP A 318 -20.18 4.34 11.42
N ILE A 319 -19.29 3.84 10.56
CA ILE A 319 -18.23 2.89 10.95
C ILE A 319 -17.10 3.66 11.65
N MET A 320 -16.79 4.86 11.14
CA MET A 320 -15.75 5.74 11.67
C MET A 320 -15.99 6.15 13.13
N ILE A 321 -17.23 6.39 13.55
CA ILE A 321 -17.55 6.79 14.94
C ILE A 321 -16.96 5.82 15.97
N LEU A 322 -17.08 4.51 15.74
CA LEU A 322 -16.55 3.53 16.68
C LEU A 322 -15.01 3.55 16.72
N LEU A 323 -14.36 3.72 15.57
CA LEU A 323 -12.89 3.85 15.51
C LEU A 323 -12.42 5.12 16.23
N LEU A 324 -13.13 6.23 16.08
CA LEU A 324 -12.83 7.48 16.78
C LEU A 324 -13.05 7.36 18.29
N LEU A 325 -14.07 6.62 18.72
CA LEU A 325 -14.33 6.35 20.13
C LEU A 325 -13.18 5.56 20.77
N THR A 326 -12.63 4.56 20.06
CA THR A 326 -11.49 3.79 20.59
C THR A 326 -10.22 4.62 20.65
N THR A 327 -9.99 5.51 19.68
CA THR A 327 -8.91 6.52 19.74
C THR A 327 -9.09 7.45 20.93
N LEU A 328 -10.27 8.04 21.12
CA LEU A 328 -10.60 8.92 22.25
C LEU A 328 -10.30 8.24 23.59
N THR A 329 -10.78 7.01 23.75
CA THR A 329 -10.58 6.24 24.99
C THR A 329 -9.10 6.00 25.26
N ALA A 330 -8.33 5.64 24.23
CA ALA A 330 -6.89 5.47 24.35
C ALA A 330 -6.19 6.77 24.77
N MET A 331 -6.62 7.92 24.25
CA MET A 331 -6.11 9.22 24.67
C MET A 331 -6.44 9.52 26.14
N VAL A 332 -7.66 9.21 26.60
CA VAL A 332 -8.07 9.42 28.00
C VAL A 332 -7.24 8.55 28.96
N ILE A 333 -7.01 7.29 28.58
CA ILE A 333 -6.19 6.37 29.37
C ILE A 333 -4.73 6.84 29.40
N ALA A 334 -4.16 7.18 28.25
CA ALA A 334 -2.79 7.66 28.13
C ALA A 334 -2.55 8.96 28.93
N ALA A 335 -3.51 9.89 28.86
CA ALA A 335 -3.45 11.18 29.56
C ALA A 335 -3.74 11.07 31.06
N LYS A 336 -4.14 9.89 31.56
CA LYS A 336 -4.59 9.69 32.95
C LYS A 336 -5.74 10.64 33.33
N GLY A 337 -6.63 10.91 32.38
CA GLY A 337 -7.67 11.93 32.48
C GLY A 337 -8.03 12.49 31.10
N MET A 338 -8.73 13.62 31.04
CA MET A 338 -9.06 14.23 29.75
C MET A 338 -7.83 14.91 29.12
N PRO A 339 -7.45 14.59 27.88
CA PRO A 339 -6.41 15.33 27.16
C PRO A 339 -6.87 16.76 26.88
N THR A 340 -5.93 17.65 26.54
CA THR A 340 -6.28 19.03 26.17
C THR A 340 -7.23 19.04 24.96
N LEU A 341 -8.23 19.93 24.99
CA LEU A 341 -9.25 20.00 23.95
C LEU A 341 -8.66 20.16 22.52
N PRO A 342 -7.63 20.99 22.28
CA PRO A 342 -7.02 21.08 20.96
C PRO A 342 -6.41 19.76 20.47
N LEU A 343 -5.65 19.07 21.33
CA LEU A 343 -5.03 17.79 20.98
C LEU A 343 -6.09 16.73 20.67
N LEU A 344 -7.16 16.69 21.46
CA LEU A 344 -8.29 15.79 21.24
C LEU A 344 -8.94 16.03 19.87
N LEU A 345 -9.33 17.27 19.58
CA LEU A 345 -10.01 17.61 18.33
C LEU A 345 -9.13 17.36 17.11
N LEU A 346 -7.85 17.70 17.17
CA LEU A 346 -6.89 17.45 16.09
C LEU A 346 -6.69 15.95 15.86
N THR A 347 -6.54 15.16 16.93
CA THR A 347 -6.36 13.70 16.82
C THR A 347 -7.60 13.01 16.24
N LEU A 348 -8.79 13.41 16.67
CA LEU A 348 -10.04 12.88 16.13
C LEU A 348 -10.26 13.31 14.67
N LEU A 349 -9.93 14.54 14.31
CA LEU A 349 -9.99 15.02 12.92
C LEU A 349 -9.00 14.26 12.04
N GLY A 350 -7.74 14.11 12.47
CA GLY A 350 -6.73 13.32 11.78
C GLY A 350 -7.15 11.87 11.60
N GLY A 351 -7.73 11.25 12.63
CA GLY A 351 -8.27 9.89 12.59
C GLY A 351 -9.47 9.75 11.66
N ALA A 352 -10.33 10.77 11.59
CA ALA A 352 -11.48 10.80 10.69
C ALA A 352 -11.03 10.90 9.22
N LEU A 353 -10.04 11.75 8.93
CA LEU A 353 -9.42 11.85 7.61
C LEU A 353 -8.74 10.54 7.21
N SER A 354 -8.01 9.90 8.14
CA SER A 354 -7.32 8.61 7.92
C SER A 354 -8.29 7.49 7.57
N SER A 355 -9.25 7.23 8.46
CA SER A 355 -10.24 6.16 8.30
C SER A 355 -11.20 6.42 7.13
N GLY A 356 -11.54 7.69 6.88
CA GLY A 356 -12.30 8.12 5.72
C GLY A 356 -11.56 7.88 4.42
N GLY A 357 -10.28 8.28 4.33
CA GLY A 357 -9.41 8.05 3.19
C GLY A 357 -9.25 6.55 2.88
N ALA A 358 -8.93 5.76 3.91
CA ALA A 358 -8.86 4.31 3.83
C ALA A 358 -10.18 3.67 3.35
N SER A 359 -11.33 4.15 3.83
CA SER A 359 -12.66 3.66 3.43
C SER A 359 -12.99 3.96 1.97
N VAL A 360 -12.61 5.14 1.48
CA VAL A 360 -12.78 5.54 0.08
C VAL A 360 -11.88 4.70 -0.83
N LEU A 361 -10.61 4.55 -0.47
CA LEU A 361 -9.64 3.73 -1.22
C LEU A 361 -10.06 2.26 -1.25
N ASN A 362 -10.56 1.72 -0.14
CA ASN A 362 -11.14 0.38 -0.09
C ASN A 362 -12.34 0.25 -1.04
N SER A 363 -13.24 1.25 -1.08
CA SER A 363 -14.41 1.23 -1.97
C SER A 363 -14.03 1.39 -3.45
N TYR A 364 -12.91 2.03 -3.75
CA TYR A 364 -12.31 2.07 -5.09
C TYR A 364 -11.79 0.69 -5.50
N VAL A 365 -10.96 0.07 -4.65
CA VAL A 365 -10.33 -1.22 -4.92
C VAL A 365 -11.35 -2.37 -4.97
N ASP A 366 -12.39 -2.34 -4.15
CA ASP A 366 -13.42 -3.39 -4.08
C ASP A 366 -14.53 -3.25 -5.13
N SER A 367 -14.46 -2.27 -6.03
CA SER A 367 -15.53 -1.99 -7.00
C SER A 367 -15.93 -3.19 -7.87
N ASP A 368 -14.95 -4.02 -8.26
CA ASP A 368 -15.11 -5.23 -9.08
C ASP A 368 -15.85 -6.36 -8.36
N ILE A 369 -15.70 -6.47 -7.04
CA ILE A 369 -16.42 -7.46 -6.23
C ILE A 369 -17.71 -6.91 -5.65
N ASP A 370 -17.77 -5.59 -5.39
CA ASP A 370 -18.96 -4.93 -4.86
C ASP A 370 -20.14 -4.99 -5.82
N GLN A 371 -19.89 -4.93 -7.13
CA GLN A 371 -20.93 -5.10 -8.15
C GLN A 371 -21.65 -6.47 -8.09
N LEU A 372 -21.00 -7.48 -7.51
CA LEU A 372 -21.51 -8.85 -7.41
C LEU A 372 -22.28 -9.10 -6.10
N MET A 373 -22.26 -8.15 -5.16
CA MET A 373 -22.84 -8.29 -3.82
C MET A 373 -24.08 -7.42 -3.65
N SER A 374 -25.17 -8.00 -3.17
CA SER A 374 -26.49 -7.32 -3.06
C SER A 374 -26.44 -6.05 -2.20
N ARG A 375 -25.61 -6.05 -1.15
CA ARG A 375 -25.45 -4.94 -0.21
C ARG A 375 -24.63 -3.78 -0.79
N THR A 376 -23.67 -4.06 -1.68
CA THR A 376 -22.66 -3.09 -2.10
C THR A 376 -22.72 -2.73 -3.58
N SER A 377 -23.56 -3.41 -4.36
CA SER A 377 -23.85 -3.11 -5.77
C SER A 377 -24.45 -1.71 -5.99
N ARG A 378 -25.02 -1.10 -4.93
CA ARG A 378 -25.55 0.28 -4.95
C ARG A 378 -24.55 1.35 -4.50
N ARG A 379 -23.28 1.00 -4.27
CA ARG A 379 -22.25 1.99 -3.89
C ARG A 379 -21.99 2.94 -5.05
N ALA A 380 -21.69 4.20 -4.73
CA ALA A 380 -21.43 5.22 -5.74
C ALA A 380 -20.25 4.90 -6.67
N THR A 381 -19.29 4.11 -6.20
CA THR A 381 -18.16 3.59 -6.99
C THR A 381 -18.56 2.53 -8.01
N VAL A 382 -19.68 1.82 -7.77
CA VAL A 382 -20.23 0.79 -8.66
C VAL A 382 -21.26 1.39 -9.62
N THR A 383 -22.14 2.26 -9.12
CA THR A 383 -23.22 2.86 -9.91
C THR A 383 -22.76 3.98 -10.84
N GLY A 384 -21.48 4.35 -10.81
CA GLY A 384 -20.91 5.44 -11.62
C GLY A 384 -21.30 6.85 -11.18
N LEU A 385 -21.92 7.02 -10.00
CA LEU A 385 -22.28 8.35 -9.45
C LEU A 385 -21.04 9.21 -9.15
N VAL A 386 -19.91 8.55 -8.88
CA VAL A 386 -18.58 9.16 -8.77
C VAL A 386 -17.65 8.32 -9.62
N THR A 387 -16.82 8.98 -10.43
CA THR A 387 -15.88 8.26 -11.29
C THR A 387 -14.82 7.54 -10.44
N PRO A 388 -14.24 6.44 -10.94
CA PRO A 388 -13.13 5.76 -10.25
C PRO A 388 -11.96 6.72 -9.96
N HIS A 389 -11.67 7.64 -10.89
CA HIS A 389 -10.61 8.63 -10.73
C HIS A 389 -10.89 9.63 -9.60
N GLU A 390 -12.11 10.18 -9.55
CA GLU A 390 -12.53 11.07 -8.46
C GLU A 390 -12.49 10.37 -7.10
N THR A 391 -12.92 9.12 -7.04
CA THR A 391 -12.87 8.31 -5.82
C THR A 391 -11.44 8.13 -5.34
N LEU A 392 -10.54 7.76 -6.26
CA LEU A 392 -9.14 7.51 -5.95
C LEU A 392 -8.44 8.79 -5.47
N ILE A 393 -8.63 9.93 -6.17
CA ILE A 393 -8.08 11.22 -5.74
C ILE A 393 -8.62 11.59 -4.36
N PHE A 394 -9.93 11.49 -4.14
CA PHE A 394 -10.53 11.89 -2.88
C PHE A 394 -9.98 11.10 -1.69
N GLY A 395 -9.91 9.76 -1.80
CA GLY A 395 -9.39 8.93 -0.72
C GLY A 395 -7.92 9.21 -0.41
N LEU A 396 -7.15 9.56 -1.44
CA LEU A 396 -5.72 9.78 -1.35
C LEU A 396 -5.39 11.20 -0.84
N VAL A 397 -6.21 12.20 -1.19
CA VAL A 397 -6.20 13.54 -0.57
C VAL A 397 -6.53 13.45 0.91
N LEU A 398 -7.58 12.73 1.31
CA LEU A 398 -7.93 12.55 2.73
C LEU A 398 -6.79 11.88 3.51
N SER A 399 -6.16 10.87 2.91
CA SER A 399 -5.03 10.15 3.52
C SER A 399 -3.82 11.07 3.71
N THR A 400 -3.46 11.87 2.70
CA THR A 400 -2.37 12.84 2.78
C THR A 400 -2.66 13.95 3.79
N LEU A 401 -3.89 14.49 3.80
CA LEU A 401 -4.31 15.50 4.77
C LEU A 401 -4.25 14.97 6.20
N SER A 402 -4.63 13.70 6.42
CA SER A 402 -4.46 13.04 7.73
C SER A 402 -3.00 13.01 8.17
N PHE A 403 -2.09 12.57 7.29
CA PHE A 403 -0.66 12.52 7.57
C PHE A 403 -0.11 13.91 7.90
N LEU A 404 -0.39 14.92 7.06
CA LEU A 404 0.08 16.28 7.27
C LEU A 404 -0.45 16.88 8.57
N LEU A 405 -1.73 16.65 8.88
CA LEU A 405 -2.33 17.10 10.13
C LEU A 405 -1.62 16.48 11.33
N PHE A 406 -1.44 15.16 11.35
CA PHE A 406 -0.75 14.49 12.45
C PHE A 406 0.70 14.92 12.59
N ALA A 407 1.44 14.98 11.47
CA ALA A 407 2.87 15.31 11.48
C ALA A 407 3.13 16.75 11.91
N ALA A 408 2.27 17.69 11.50
CA ALA A 408 2.45 19.11 11.80
C ALA A 408 1.84 19.53 13.14
N LEU A 409 0.70 18.95 13.54
CA LEU A 409 -0.11 19.47 14.65
C LEU A 409 -0.28 18.50 15.83
N VAL A 410 0.20 17.26 15.74
CA VAL A 410 0.09 16.25 16.81
C VAL A 410 1.48 15.70 17.16
N ASN A 411 2.00 14.76 16.38
CA ASN A 411 3.38 14.28 16.41
C ASN A 411 3.64 13.29 15.26
N THR A 412 4.92 13.09 14.97
CA THR A 412 5.40 12.18 13.90
C THR A 412 5.00 10.72 14.13
N LEU A 413 5.00 10.24 15.38
CA LEU A 413 4.66 8.85 15.68
C LEU A 413 3.20 8.53 15.31
N SER A 414 2.27 9.43 15.65
CA SER A 414 0.86 9.33 15.28
C SER A 414 0.66 9.35 13.77
N ALA A 415 1.43 10.19 13.06
CA ALA A 415 1.40 10.28 11.60
C ALA A 415 1.86 8.98 10.92
N ILE A 416 2.94 8.37 11.44
CA ILE A 416 3.47 7.09 10.96
C ILE A 416 2.44 5.98 11.23
N LEU A 417 1.92 5.86 12.45
CA LEU A 417 0.95 4.83 12.81
C LEU A 417 -0.34 4.94 11.99
N SER A 418 -0.85 6.16 11.79
CA SER A 418 -2.02 6.41 10.94
C SER A 418 -1.75 5.98 9.49
N THR A 419 -0.62 6.38 8.91
CA THR A 419 -0.23 5.99 7.56
C THR A 419 -0.05 4.47 7.42
N LEU A 420 0.60 3.83 8.39
CA LEU A 420 0.74 2.38 8.45
C LEU A 420 -0.63 1.70 8.47
N GLY A 421 -1.60 2.24 9.22
CA GLY A 421 -2.97 1.73 9.22
C GLY A 421 -3.66 1.81 7.86
N ILE A 422 -3.53 2.94 7.17
CA ILE A 422 -4.05 3.10 5.80
C ILE A 422 -3.39 2.10 4.85
N LEU A 423 -2.06 2.02 4.86
CA LEU A 423 -1.31 1.14 3.96
C LEU A 423 -1.62 -0.34 4.25
N TYR A 424 -1.70 -0.73 5.51
CA TYR A 424 -2.07 -2.07 5.92
C TYR A 424 -3.48 -2.42 5.44
N TYR A 425 -4.44 -1.51 5.63
CA TYR A 425 -5.82 -1.73 5.22
C TYR A 425 -5.97 -1.86 3.70
N VAL A 426 -5.29 -1.01 2.94
CA VAL A 426 -5.41 -0.97 1.46
C VAL A 426 -4.60 -2.08 0.79
N PHE A 427 -3.31 -2.18 1.10
CA PHE A 427 -2.41 -3.12 0.42
C PHE A 427 -2.48 -4.53 1.01
N PHE A 428 -2.26 -4.65 2.32
CA PHE A 428 -2.19 -5.96 2.96
C PHE A 428 -3.57 -6.60 3.07
N TYR A 429 -4.57 -5.88 3.57
CA TYR A 429 -5.91 -6.43 3.71
C TYR A 429 -6.68 -6.43 2.38
N THR A 430 -6.96 -5.25 1.80
CA THR A 430 -7.93 -5.14 0.69
C THR A 430 -7.42 -5.76 -0.62
N LEU A 431 -6.17 -5.47 -1.02
CA LEU A 431 -5.60 -5.99 -2.27
C LEU A 431 -5.12 -7.44 -2.15
N TYR A 432 -4.51 -7.81 -1.03
CA TYR A 432 -3.89 -9.11 -0.86
C TYR A 432 -4.77 -10.09 -0.07
N LEU A 433 -4.80 -10.00 1.26
CA LEU A 433 -5.36 -11.02 2.15
C LEU A 433 -6.83 -11.34 1.84
N LYS A 434 -7.64 -10.30 1.67
CA LYS A 434 -9.08 -10.43 1.39
C LYS A 434 -9.37 -11.30 0.17
N ARG A 435 -8.47 -11.32 -0.81
CA ARG A 435 -8.65 -12.04 -2.09
C ARG A 435 -7.93 -13.40 -2.12
N SER A 436 -7.03 -13.68 -1.17
CA SER A 436 -6.10 -14.82 -1.28
C SER A 436 -6.22 -15.87 -0.18
N THR A 437 -6.77 -15.55 1.00
CA THR A 437 -6.73 -16.46 2.15
C THR A 437 -7.98 -16.44 3.03
N ILE A 438 -8.25 -17.56 3.70
CA ILE A 438 -9.28 -17.70 4.74
C ILE A 438 -8.96 -16.93 6.03
N HIS A 439 -7.67 -16.62 6.26
CA HIS A 439 -7.21 -15.86 7.43
C HIS A 439 -7.31 -14.35 7.25
N ASN A 440 -8.04 -13.90 6.23
CA ASN A 440 -8.17 -12.50 5.85
C ASN A 440 -8.64 -11.58 6.99
N ILE A 441 -9.58 -12.04 7.82
CA ILE A 441 -10.12 -11.26 8.95
C ILE A 441 -9.16 -11.24 10.13
N ILE A 442 -8.48 -12.36 10.42
CA ILE A 442 -7.59 -12.46 11.58
C ILE A 442 -6.40 -11.52 11.37
N ILE A 443 -5.69 -11.69 10.25
CA ILE A 443 -4.51 -10.89 9.95
C ILE A 443 -4.94 -9.46 9.57
N GLY A 444 -5.98 -9.33 8.72
CA GLY A 444 -6.49 -8.03 8.29
C GLY A 444 -7.07 -7.16 9.41
N GLY A 445 -7.52 -7.77 10.50
CA GLY A 445 -8.05 -7.07 11.68
C GLY A 445 -7.04 -6.13 12.36
N ALA A 446 -5.74 -6.33 12.12
CA ALA A 446 -4.69 -5.44 12.63
C ALA A 446 -4.89 -3.98 12.16
N ALA A 447 -5.35 -3.74 10.93
CA ALA A 447 -5.64 -2.38 10.47
C ALA A 447 -6.70 -1.67 11.32
N GLY A 448 -7.75 -2.39 11.72
CA GLY A 448 -8.84 -1.85 12.55
C GLY A 448 -8.42 -1.60 14.00
N ALA A 449 -7.35 -2.25 14.45
CA ALA A 449 -6.83 -2.15 15.82
C ALA A 449 -5.78 -1.05 16.02
N ILE A 450 -5.30 -0.40 14.96
CA ILE A 450 -4.32 0.70 15.02
C ILE A 450 -4.84 2.00 15.67
N PRO A 451 -6.13 2.41 15.57
CA PRO A 451 -6.58 3.70 16.09
C PRO A 451 -6.28 3.96 17.59
N PRO A 452 -6.42 2.98 18.52
CA PRO A 452 -5.91 3.13 19.89
C PRO A 452 -4.41 3.44 20.00
N LEU A 453 -3.57 2.84 19.15
CA LEU A 453 -2.13 3.14 19.14
C LEU A 453 -1.87 4.58 18.72
N VAL A 454 -2.62 5.08 17.73
CA VAL A 454 -2.58 6.48 17.30
C VAL A 454 -3.02 7.40 18.45
N GLY A 455 -4.11 7.06 19.13
CA GLY A 455 -4.61 7.84 20.27
C GLY A 455 -3.61 7.89 21.43
N TRP A 456 -2.99 6.76 21.77
CA TRP A 456 -1.94 6.71 22.80
C TRP A 456 -0.72 7.54 22.41
N ALA A 457 -0.21 7.34 21.19
CA ALA A 457 0.94 8.06 20.66
C ALA A 457 0.67 9.56 20.57
N ALA A 458 -0.56 9.99 20.30
CA ALA A 458 -0.93 11.41 20.25
C ALA A 458 -0.66 12.12 21.58
N VAL A 459 -0.86 11.43 22.70
CA VAL A 459 -0.67 11.99 24.05
C VAL A 459 0.77 11.83 24.54
N ASN A 460 1.33 10.61 24.46
CA ASN A 460 2.61 10.30 25.12
C ASN A 460 3.82 10.31 24.16
N ASN A 461 3.60 10.40 22.84
CA ASN A 461 4.63 10.27 21.81
C ASN A 461 5.54 9.04 21.98
N ASN A 462 4.98 7.97 22.53
CA ASN A 462 5.61 6.67 22.72
C ASN A 462 4.56 5.56 22.54
N LEU A 463 4.97 4.29 22.64
CA LEU A 463 4.06 3.16 22.74
C LEU A 463 4.43 2.32 23.96
N GLU A 464 3.48 2.19 24.88
CA GLU A 464 3.60 1.36 26.08
C GLU A 464 2.74 0.09 25.93
N LEU A 465 2.96 -0.88 26.81
CA LEU A 465 2.21 -2.15 26.81
C LEU A 465 0.69 -1.92 26.87
N SER A 466 0.25 -0.91 27.62
CA SER A 466 -1.13 -0.43 27.71
C SER A 466 -1.75 -0.09 26.34
N ALA A 467 -0.98 0.51 25.43
CA ALA A 467 -1.44 0.83 24.08
C ALA A 467 -1.67 -0.44 23.26
N PHE A 468 -0.72 -1.37 23.30
CA PHE A 468 -0.81 -2.67 22.64
C PHE A 468 -1.94 -3.54 23.20
N TYR A 469 -2.27 -3.36 24.46
CA TYR A 469 -3.38 -4.03 25.09
C TYR A 469 -4.74 -3.55 24.54
N LEU A 470 -4.94 -2.23 24.37
CA LEU A 470 -6.14 -1.69 23.69
C LEU A 470 -6.22 -2.13 22.22
N PHE A 471 -5.07 -2.19 21.53
CA PHE A 471 -4.96 -2.79 20.21
C PHE A 471 -5.42 -4.26 20.23
N ALA A 472 -4.96 -5.06 21.19
CA ALA A 472 -5.30 -6.48 21.29
C ALA A 472 -6.81 -6.71 21.46
N ILE A 473 -7.50 -5.89 22.27
CA ILE A 473 -8.96 -5.99 22.43
C ILE A 473 -9.66 -5.85 21.07
N ILE A 474 -9.33 -4.82 20.29
CA ILE A 474 -9.96 -4.61 18.98
C ILE A 474 -9.57 -5.72 18.00
N PHE A 475 -8.31 -6.14 18.03
CA PHE A 475 -7.80 -7.21 17.18
C PHE A 475 -8.56 -8.52 17.40
N PHE A 476 -8.71 -8.97 18.65
CA PHE A 476 -9.43 -10.20 18.98
C PHE A 476 -10.95 -10.06 18.92
N TRP A 477 -11.48 -8.84 18.99
CA TRP A 477 -12.90 -8.56 18.74
C TRP A 477 -13.27 -8.65 17.25
N THR A 478 -12.32 -8.38 16.35
CA THR A 478 -12.59 -8.30 14.91
C THR A 478 -13.07 -9.65 14.31
N PRO A 479 -12.47 -10.82 14.63
CA PRO A 479 -12.93 -12.12 14.15
C PRO A 479 -14.39 -12.46 14.52
N PRO A 480 -14.81 -12.48 15.81
CA PRO A 480 -16.18 -12.84 16.15
C PRO A 480 -17.21 -11.87 15.57
N HIS A 481 -16.89 -10.58 15.49
CA HIS A 481 -17.75 -9.58 14.84
C HIS A 481 -17.89 -9.83 13.33
N THR A 482 -16.77 -9.97 12.62
CA THR A 482 -16.78 -10.00 11.15
C THR A 482 -17.25 -11.36 10.62
N TRP A 483 -16.95 -12.46 11.30
CA TRP A 483 -17.51 -13.77 10.93
C TRP A 483 -19.01 -13.86 11.18
N ALA A 484 -19.53 -13.23 12.24
CA ALA A 484 -20.98 -13.12 12.44
C ALA A 484 -21.67 -12.35 11.29
N LEU A 485 -21.01 -11.35 10.70
CA LEU A 485 -21.46 -10.72 9.46
C LEU A 485 -21.35 -11.67 8.27
N ALA A 486 -20.20 -12.35 8.13
CA ALA A 486 -19.91 -13.22 6.99
C ALA A 486 -20.93 -14.36 6.84
N LEU A 487 -21.40 -14.95 7.95
CA LEU A 487 -22.49 -15.93 7.95
C LEU A 487 -23.81 -15.40 7.39
N MET A 488 -24.10 -14.10 7.57
CA MET A 488 -25.34 -13.50 7.03
C MET A 488 -25.28 -13.28 5.52
N VAL A 489 -24.09 -12.97 4.98
CA VAL A 489 -23.87 -12.59 3.58
C VAL A 489 -22.95 -13.57 2.82
N GLU A 490 -22.89 -14.82 3.28
CA GLU A 490 -22.02 -15.86 2.73
C GLU A 490 -22.24 -16.05 1.22
N LYS A 491 -23.50 -16.10 0.78
CA LYS A 491 -23.85 -16.23 -0.64
C LYS A 491 -23.28 -15.12 -1.51
N ASP A 492 -23.18 -13.91 -0.99
CA ASP A 492 -22.62 -12.77 -1.72
C ASP A 492 -21.08 -12.88 -1.78
N TYR A 493 -20.43 -13.34 -0.72
CA TYR A 493 -19.00 -13.63 -0.74
C TYR A 493 -18.64 -14.77 -1.69
N ALA A 494 -19.45 -15.84 -1.73
CA ALA A 494 -19.29 -16.93 -2.68
C ALA A 494 -19.42 -16.47 -4.14
N LYS A 495 -20.43 -15.64 -4.45
CA LYS A 495 -20.59 -15.03 -5.79
C LYS A 495 -19.38 -14.19 -6.20
N ALA A 496 -18.84 -13.41 -5.26
CA ALA A 496 -17.65 -12.58 -5.47
C ALA A 496 -16.33 -13.36 -5.40
N ARG A 497 -16.36 -14.69 -5.19
CA ARG A 497 -15.17 -15.56 -5.03
C ARG A 497 -14.19 -15.08 -3.95
N VAL A 498 -14.72 -14.47 -2.89
CA VAL A 498 -13.92 -14.06 -1.73
C VAL A 498 -13.77 -15.26 -0.80
N PRO A 499 -12.55 -15.73 -0.48
CA PRO A 499 -12.31 -16.93 0.33
C PRO A 499 -12.58 -16.65 1.82
N MET A 500 -13.82 -16.36 2.19
CA MET A 500 -14.23 -16.17 3.58
C MET A 500 -14.36 -17.52 4.29
N LEU A 501 -14.06 -17.56 5.59
CA LEU A 501 -14.15 -18.78 6.40
C LEU A 501 -15.46 -19.59 6.21
N PRO A 502 -16.67 -18.98 6.29
CA PRO A 502 -17.91 -19.74 6.06
C PRO A 502 -18.08 -20.25 4.64
N VAL A 503 -17.49 -19.59 3.64
CA VAL A 503 -17.56 -20.01 2.23
C VAL A 503 -16.63 -21.21 1.98
N MET A 504 -15.46 -21.22 2.60
CA MET A 504 -14.42 -22.22 2.32
C MET A 504 -14.50 -23.46 3.22
N ILE A 505 -14.85 -23.28 4.50
CA ILE A 505 -14.87 -24.38 5.49
C ILE A 505 -16.30 -24.70 5.94
N GLY A 506 -17.19 -23.71 5.94
CA GLY A 506 -18.60 -23.88 6.29
C GLY A 506 -19.01 -23.21 7.59
N GLU A 507 -20.32 -23.20 7.82
CA GLU A 507 -20.96 -22.48 8.92
C GLU A 507 -20.57 -23.06 10.29
N ARG A 508 -20.52 -24.39 10.43
CA ARG A 508 -20.21 -25.06 11.70
C ARG A 508 -18.85 -24.66 12.27
N GLU A 509 -17.79 -24.74 11.47
CA GLU A 509 -16.45 -24.34 11.90
C GLU A 509 -16.39 -22.84 12.18
N THR A 510 -17.02 -22.02 11.33
CA THR A 510 -17.07 -20.56 11.53
C THR A 510 -17.70 -20.21 12.89
N THR A 511 -18.80 -20.85 13.27
CA THR A 511 -19.43 -20.61 14.58
C THR A 511 -18.58 -21.10 15.75
N TYR A 512 -17.82 -22.18 15.58
CA TYR A 512 -16.88 -22.66 16.60
C TYR A 512 -15.71 -21.68 16.79
N GLN A 513 -15.13 -21.18 15.70
CA GLN A 513 -14.09 -20.16 15.74
C GLN A 513 -14.60 -18.85 16.37
N ILE A 514 -15.85 -18.43 16.08
CA ILE A 514 -16.48 -17.30 16.77
C ILE A 514 -16.51 -17.54 18.29
N LEU A 515 -16.90 -18.73 18.75
CA LEU A 515 -16.93 -19.06 20.18
C LEU A 515 -15.53 -19.00 20.81
N LEU A 516 -14.53 -19.60 20.17
CA LEU A 516 -13.15 -19.63 20.67
C LEU A 516 -12.54 -18.22 20.76
N TYR A 517 -12.68 -17.41 19.70
CA TYR A 517 -12.20 -16.03 19.72
C TYR A 517 -12.99 -15.14 20.69
N SER A 518 -14.27 -15.43 20.92
CA SER A 518 -15.05 -14.74 21.98
C SER A 518 -14.51 -15.05 23.37
N ALA A 519 -14.09 -16.30 23.62
CA ALA A 519 -13.44 -16.66 24.88
C ALA A 519 -12.12 -15.92 25.08
N LEU A 520 -11.27 -15.90 24.05
CA LEU A 520 -10.01 -15.14 24.07
C LEU A 520 -10.25 -13.64 24.30
N LEU A 521 -11.19 -13.05 23.58
CA LEU A 521 -11.56 -11.64 23.75
C LEU A 521 -11.95 -11.35 25.20
N ILE A 522 -12.84 -12.15 25.79
CA ILE A 522 -13.31 -11.92 27.17
C ILE A 522 -12.15 -12.04 28.15
N THR A 523 -11.34 -13.10 28.04
CA THR A 523 -10.13 -13.26 28.86
C THR A 523 -9.25 -12.03 28.78
N ILE A 524 -8.96 -11.57 27.56
CA ILE A 524 -8.16 -10.36 27.34
C ILE A 524 -8.82 -9.22 28.09
N THR A 525 -10.10 -8.90 27.84
CA THR A 525 -10.80 -7.74 28.43
C THR A 525 -10.84 -7.71 29.95
N LEU A 526 -10.64 -8.83 30.65
CA LEU A 526 -10.62 -8.86 32.11
C LEU A 526 -9.23 -8.61 32.73
N LEU A 527 -8.15 -8.79 31.95
CA LEU A 527 -6.77 -8.56 32.40
C LEU A 527 -6.40 -7.13 32.86
N PRO A 528 -7.03 -6.02 32.42
CA PRO A 528 -6.60 -4.68 32.83
C PRO A 528 -6.69 -4.48 34.34
N PHE A 529 -7.66 -5.15 34.97
CA PHE A 529 -7.83 -5.13 36.41
C PHE A 529 -6.64 -5.78 37.12
N THR A 530 -6.08 -6.88 36.60
CA THR A 530 -5.05 -7.65 37.30
C THR A 530 -3.70 -6.94 37.39
N PHE A 531 -3.43 -6.01 36.48
CA PHE A 531 -2.20 -5.21 36.48
C PHE A 531 -2.44 -3.75 36.93
N GLY A 532 -3.62 -3.45 37.51
CA GLY A 532 -3.95 -2.14 38.08
C GLY A 532 -4.18 -1.03 37.05
N MET A 533 -4.49 -1.38 35.80
CA MET A 533 -4.75 -0.41 34.73
C MET A 533 -6.15 0.21 34.82
N LEU A 534 -7.14 -0.57 35.27
CA LEU A 534 -8.54 -0.18 35.43
C LEU A 534 -9.11 -0.71 36.76
N SER A 535 -10.15 -0.05 37.27
CA SER A 535 -10.72 -0.32 38.59
C SER A 535 -11.68 -1.53 38.62
N TRP A 536 -12.18 -1.85 39.82
CA TRP A 536 -13.20 -2.89 40.01
C TRP A 536 -14.52 -2.56 39.28
N PHE A 537 -14.82 -1.27 39.07
CA PHE A 537 -16.02 -0.84 38.36
C PHE A 537 -15.97 -1.32 36.91
N TYR A 538 -14.85 -1.09 36.21
CA TYR A 538 -14.61 -1.65 34.89
C TYR A 538 -14.75 -3.19 34.87
N LEU A 539 -14.15 -3.89 35.85
CA LEU A 539 -14.18 -5.36 35.90
C LEU A 539 -15.61 -5.92 35.91
N VAL A 540 -16.48 -5.37 36.77
CA VAL A 540 -17.87 -5.82 36.89
C VAL A 540 -18.62 -5.64 35.57
N VAL A 541 -18.50 -4.47 34.96
CA VAL A 541 -19.19 -4.17 33.70
C VAL A 541 -18.65 -5.03 32.55
N ALA A 542 -17.32 -5.16 32.43
CA ALA A 542 -16.68 -6.01 31.43
C ALA A 542 -17.11 -7.48 31.57
N ALA A 543 -17.20 -8.01 32.79
CA ALA A 543 -17.65 -9.37 33.06
C ALA A 543 -19.12 -9.59 32.64
N LEU A 544 -20.02 -8.66 32.96
CA LEU A 544 -21.43 -8.75 32.56
C LEU A 544 -21.60 -8.69 31.03
N LEU A 545 -20.92 -7.74 30.39
CA LEU A 545 -20.92 -7.60 28.93
C LEU A 545 -20.35 -8.85 28.25
N GLY A 546 -19.25 -9.39 28.79
CA GLY A 546 -18.56 -10.58 28.30
C GLY A 546 -19.40 -11.84 28.46
N ALA A 547 -20.04 -12.04 29.62
CA ALA A 547 -20.94 -13.17 29.87
C ALA A 547 -22.07 -13.22 28.84
N ARG A 548 -22.68 -12.07 28.52
CA ARG A 548 -23.71 -11.99 27.48
C ARG A 548 -23.15 -12.23 26.08
N PHE A 549 -21.95 -11.75 25.76
CA PHE A 549 -21.28 -12.03 24.49
C PHE A 549 -21.07 -13.54 24.32
N MET A 550 -20.49 -14.19 25.35
CA MET A 550 -20.23 -15.62 25.39
C MET A 550 -21.51 -16.44 25.23
N GLN A 551 -22.59 -16.05 25.93
CA GLN A 551 -23.88 -16.71 25.82
C GLN A 551 -24.40 -16.69 24.37
N LEU A 552 -24.29 -15.56 23.66
CA LEU A 552 -24.72 -15.45 22.26
C LEU A 552 -23.83 -16.26 21.32
N ALA A 553 -22.51 -16.25 21.53
CA ALA A 553 -21.56 -17.05 20.74
C ALA A 553 -21.82 -18.56 20.94
N TRP A 554 -22.08 -19.00 22.16
CA TRP A 554 -22.42 -20.38 22.48
C TRP A 554 -23.76 -20.82 21.86
N GLN A 555 -24.80 -19.97 21.96
CA GLN A 555 -26.09 -20.22 21.31
C GLN A 555 -25.93 -20.35 19.79
N LEU A 556 -25.12 -19.48 19.17
CA LEU A 556 -24.86 -19.51 17.74
C LEU A 556 -24.13 -20.79 17.30
N TRP A 557 -23.14 -21.25 18.08
CA TRP A 557 -22.44 -22.51 17.82
C TRP A 557 -23.34 -23.72 17.99
N ARG A 558 -24.20 -23.73 19.02
CA ARG A 558 -25.08 -24.87 19.31
C ARG A 558 -26.20 -25.02 18.29
N ASN A 559 -26.87 -23.92 17.93
CA ASN A 559 -28.05 -23.89 17.08
C ASN A 559 -27.95 -22.74 16.08
N TYR A 560 -27.02 -22.85 15.13
CA TYR A 560 -26.80 -21.82 14.13
C TYR A 560 -28.09 -21.42 13.41
N ASN A 561 -28.35 -20.11 13.38
CA ASN A 561 -29.31 -19.50 12.48
C ASN A 561 -28.92 -18.03 12.21
N LYS A 562 -29.41 -17.49 11.09
CA LYS A 562 -29.07 -16.12 10.65
C LYS A 562 -29.58 -15.04 11.60
N ALA A 563 -30.66 -15.29 12.36
CA ALA A 563 -31.18 -14.32 13.32
C ALA A 563 -30.24 -14.18 14.54
N LEU A 564 -29.68 -15.29 15.04
CA LEU A 564 -28.65 -15.29 16.08
C LEU A 564 -27.37 -14.65 15.57
N SER A 565 -26.94 -14.94 14.33
CA SER A 565 -25.76 -14.29 13.73
C SER A 565 -25.92 -12.78 13.66
N ARG A 566 -27.11 -12.30 13.29
CA ARG A 566 -27.46 -10.86 13.30
C ARG A 566 -27.46 -10.28 14.72
N LYS A 567 -27.99 -11.02 15.69
CA LYS A 567 -28.04 -10.61 17.10
C LYS A 567 -26.64 -10.47 17.68
N LEU A 568 -25.77 -11.45 17.44
CA LEU A 568 -24.37 -11.41 17.85
C LEU A 568 -23.62 -10.25 17.17
N TYR A 569 -23.77 -10.08 15.84
CA TYR A 569 -23.14 -8.99 15.09
C TYR A 569 -23.52 -7.60 15.64
N LYS A 570 -24.81 -7.38 15.94
CA LYS A 570 -25.27 -6.11 16.52
C LYS A 570 -24.77 -5.94 17.95
N TYR A 571 -24.85 -7.00 18.76
CA TYR A 571 -24.38 -6.98 20.14
C TYR A 571 -22.88 -6.72 20.22
N SER A 572 -22.09 -7.28 19.30
CA SER A 572 -20.63 -7.11 19.33
C SER A 572 -20.21 -5.66 19.05
N GLN A 573 -20.95 -4.93 18.21
CA GLN A 573 -20.74 -3.48 18.03
C GLN A 573 -21.03 -2.70 19.31
N SER A 574 -22.19 -2.94 19.93
CA SER A 574 -22.53 -2.26 21.18
C SER A 574 -21.59 -2.67 22.32
N TYR A 575 -21.16 -3.93 22.37
CA TYR A 575 -20.20 -4.44 23.34
C TYR A 575 -18.92 -3.63 23.32
N LEU A 576 -18.30 -3.47 22.14
CA LEU A 576 -17.04 -2.73 22.03
C LEU A 576 -17.22 -1.26 22.38
N ALA A 577 -18.30 -0.64 21.90
CA ALA A 577 -18.59 0.76 22.21
C ALA A 577 -18.77 1.01 23.71
N VAL A 578 -19.61 0.22 24.38
CA VAL A 578 -19.88 0.35 25.82
C VAL A 578 -18.61 0.03 26.61
N LEU A 579 -17.86 -1.01 26.24
CA LEU A 579 -16.63 -1.38 26.92
C LEU A 579 -15.63 -0.22 26.92
N PHE A 580 -15.38 0.41 25.77
CA PHE A 580 -14.44 1.54 25.66
C PHE A 580 -14.96 2.80 26.38
N ILE A 581 -16.27 3.08 26.33
CA ILE A 581 -16.87 4.17 27.12
C ILE A 581 -16.64 3.94 28.61
N VAL A 582 -16.86 2.73 29.10
CA VAL A 582 -16.65 2.38 30.51
C VAL A 582 -15.19 2.51 30.89
N MET A 583 -14.24 2.10 30.04
CA MET A 583 -12.80 2.32 30.29
C MET A 583 -12.47 3.81 30.43
N ALA A 584 -13.02 4.67 29.56
CA ALA A 584 -12.79 6.11 29.61
C ALA A 584 -13.38 6.73 30.88
N ILE A 585 -14.61 6.33 31.27
CA ILE A 585 -15.27 6.78 32.50
C ILE A 585 -14.50 6.30 33.73
N ASP A 586 -14.11 5.04 33.77
CA ASP A 586 -13.38 4.42 34.87
C ASP A 586 -12.10 5.20 35.15
N ARG A 587 -11.29 5.45 34.11
CA ARG A 587 -10.05 6.22 34.24
C ARG A 587 -10.26 7.67 34.66
N ALA A 588 -11.38 8.27 34.26
CA ALA A 588 -11.68 9.67 34.58
C ALA A 588 -12.16 9.85 36.03
N LEU A 589 -12.73 8.81 36.64
CA LEU A 589 -13.36 8.87 37.97
C LEU A 589 -12.56 8.13 39.06
N PHE A 590 -11.81 7.10 38.69
CA PHE A 590 -10.99 6.25 39.57
C PHE A 590 -9.54 6.25 39.07
#